data_AF-A0A3M1DS11-F1
#
_entry.id   AF-A0A3M1DS11-F1
#
_cell.length_a   1.000
_cell.length_b   1.000
_cell.length_c   1.000
_cell.angle_alpha   90.00
_cell.angle_beta   90.00
_cell.angle_gamma   90.00
#
_symmetry.space_group_name_H-M   'P 1'
#
loop_
_entity.id
_entity.type
_entity.pdbx_description
1 polymer ?
#
loop_
_entity_poly.entity_id
_entity_poly.type
_entity_poly.pdbx_seq_one_letter_code
_entity_poly.pdbx_strand_id
1 'polypeptide(L)'
;MDKEYVVACPEEEQDSLFASVDLLNRRMRELREGGKVIGSERIAVMAALNIAHEFLEYKREKEDYTSAVDAGLDRIRRKLESALGKAG
;
A
#
# COMPACT_ATOMS: atom_id res chain seq x y z
N MET A 1 0.94 -24.14 -7.26
CA MET A 1 1.46 -22.90 -7.88
C MET A 1 2.89 -23.25 -8.21
N ASP A 2 3.09 -23.82 -9.40
CA ASP A 2 4.20 -24.76 -9.63
C ASP A 2 5.12 -24.23 -10.73
N LYS A 3 5.37 -22.91 -10.68
CA LYS A 3 6.27 -22.21 -11.60
C LYS A 3 7.37 -21.55 -10.79
N GLU A 4 8.59 -21.95 -11.09
CA GLU A 4 9.80 -21.34 -10.55
C GLU A 4 10.24 -20.20 -11.46
N TYR A 5 10.62 -19.07 -10.86
CA TYR A 5 11.08 -17.88 -11.56
C TYR A 5 12.39 -17.42 -10.93
N VAL A 6 13.35 -17.06 -11.79
CA VAL A 6 14.60 -16.43 -11.36
C VAL A 6 14.41 -14.92 -11.48
N VAL A 7 14.65 -14.20 -10.39
CA VAL A 7 14.51 -12.74 -10.31
C VAL A 7 15.84 -12.19 -9.78
N ALA A 8 16.34 -11.13 -10.42
CA ALA A 8 17.51 -10.42 -9.91
C ALA A 8 17.11 -9.67 -8.62
N CYS A 9 17.88 -9.86 -7.55
CA CYS A 9 17.61 -9.26 -6.25
C CYS A 9 18.94 -8.91 -5.57
N PRO A 10 19.18 -7.62 -5.24
CA PRO A 10 20.26 -7.22 -4.35
C PRO A 10 20.11 -7.86 -2.96
N GLU A 11 21.21 -8.13 -2.26
CA GLU A 11 21.16 -8.79 -0.93
C GLU A 11 20.31 -7.99 0.07
N GLU A 12 20.38 -6.66 0.02
CA GLU A 12 19.64 -5.76 0.90
C GLU A 12 18.12 -5.72 0.64
N GLU A 13 17.66 -6.18 -0.52
CA GLU A 13 16.24 -6.18 -0.90
C GLU A 13 15.59 -7.56 -0.73
N GLN A 14 16.37 -8.59 -0.37
CA GLN A 14 15.93 -9.98 -0.36
C GLN A 14 14.69 -10.21 0.53
N ASP A 15 14.70 -9.69 1.75
CA ASP A 15 13.58 -9.81 2.68
C ASP A 15 12.31 -9.12 2.15
N SER A 16 12.47 -7.96 1.51
CA SER A 16 11.36 -7.20 0.93
C SER A 16 10.76 -7.91 -0.28
N LEU A 17 11.60 -8.56 -1.10
CA LEU A 17 11.15 -9.39 -2.20
C LEU A 17 10.38 -10.62 -1.69
N PHE A 18 10.89 -11.31 -0.67
CA PHE A 18 10.18 -12.46 -0.08
C PHE A 18 8.82 -12.07 0.50
N ALA A 19 8.73 -10.94 1.21
CA ALA A 19 7.46 -10.42 1.69
C ALA A 19 6.47 -10.15 0.54
N SER A 20 6.97 -9.61 -0.58
CA SER A 20 6.16 -9.36 -1.78
C SER A 20 5.66 -10.65 -2.44
N VAL A 21 6.52 -11.68 -2.49
CA VAL A 21 6.18 -13.02 -3.00
C VAL A 21 5.12 -13.68 -2.13
N ASP A 22 5.25 -13.60 -0.81
CA ASP A 22 4.26 -14.17 0.13
C ASP A 22 2.90 -13.50 -0.01
N LEU A 23 2.87 -12.16 -0.15
CA LEU A 23 1.65 -11.41 -0.41
C LEU A 23 0.97 -11.86 -1.71
N LEU A 24 1.75 -11.94 -2.81
CA LEU A 24 1.24 -12.39 -4.10
C LEU A 24 0.66 -13.82 -4.02
N ASN A 25 1.42 -14.74 -3.43
CA ASN A 25 1.02 -16.14 -3.28
C ASN A 25 -0.26 -16.29 -2.45
N ARG A 26 -0.39 -15.50 -1.38
CA ARG A 26 -1.61 -15.46 -0.57
C ARG A 26 -2.80 -14.97 -1.41
N ARG A 27 -2.67 -13.85 -2.11
CA ARG A 27 -3.75 -13.31 -2.95
C ARG A 27 -4.17 -14.28 -4.06
N MET A 28 -3.21 -14.97 -4.67
CA MET A 28 -3.48 -16.01 -5.67
C MET A 28 -4.22 -17.23 -5.09
N ARG A 29 -3.89 -17.67 -3.87
CA ARG A 29 -4.64 -18.73 -3.17
C ARG A 29 -6.07 -18.31 -2.87
N GLU A 30 -6.27 -17.11 -2.33
CA GLU A 30 -7.60 -16.56 -2.02
C GLU A 30 -8.49 -16.52 -3.27
N LEU A 31 -7.96 -16.05 -4.40
CA LEU A 31 -8.69 -16.01 -5.68
C LEU A 31 -9.04 -17.40 -6.22
N ARG A 32 -8.14 -18.38 -6.04
CA ARG A 32 -8.37 -19.77 -6.44
C ARG A 32 -9.46 -20.42 -5.60
N GLU A 33 -9.39 -20.25 -4.27
CA GLU A 33 -10.36 -20.80 -3.32
C GLU A 33 -11.75 -20.19 -3.52
N GLY A 34 -11.82 -18.92 -3.90
CA GLY A 34 -13.09 -18.26 -4.25
C GLY A 34 -13.76 -18.82 -5.52
N GLY A 35 -13.09 -19.63 -6.33
CA GLY A 35 -13.65 -20.34 -7.48
C GLY A 35 -14.12 -19.46 -8.65
N LYS A 36 -14.05 -18.12 -8.53
CA LYS A 36 -14.53 -17.16 -9.55
C LYS A 36 -13.60 -17.01 -10.75
N VAL A 37 -12.31 -17.35 -10.59
CA VAL A 37 -11.29 -17.18 -11.64
C VAL A 37 -10.65 -18.53 -11.93
N ILE A 38 -10.74 -18.97 -13.19
CA ILE A 38 -10.19 -20.25 -13.65
C ILE A 38 -8.94 -19.96 -14.50
N GLY A 39 -7.84 -20.67 -14.19
CA GLY A 39 -6.56 -20.57 -14.90
C GLY A 39 -5.51 -19.82 -14.09
N SER A 40 -4.33 -20.43 -13.95
CA SER A 40 -3.23 -19.90 -13.12
C SER A 40 -2.70 -18.54 -13.59
N GLU A 41 -2.67 -18.31 -14.90
CA GLU A 41 -2.26 -17.02 -15.48
C GLU A 41 -3.26 -15.91 -15.17
N ARG A 42 -4.57 -16.19 -15.32
CA ARG A 42 -5.62 -15.21 -14.95
C ARG A 42 -5.61 -14.92 -13.46
N ILE A 43 -5.40 -15.94 -12.62
CA ILE A 43 -5.26 -15.75 -11.18
C ILE A 43 -4.07 -14.83 -10.86
N ALA A 44 -2.92 -15.01 -11.53
CA ALA A 44 -1.75 -14.17 -11.33
C ALA A 44 -2.01 -12.70 -11.72
N VAL A 45 -2.62 -12.48 -12.89
CA VAL A 45 -2.97 -11.12 -13.37
C VAL A 45 -3.96 -10.45 -12.41
N MET A 46 -5.01 -11.16 -11.99
CA MET A 46 -6.00 -10.61 -11.06
C MET A 46 -5.39 -10.33 -9.68
N ALA A 47 -4.51 -11.20 -9.18
CA ALA A 47 -3.79 -10.96 -7.93
C ALA A 47 -2.92 -9.70 -8.02
N ALA A 48 -2.16 -9.53 -9.11
CA ALA A 48 -1.35 -8.35 -9.35
C ALA A 48 -2.19 -7.06 -9.43
N LEU A 49 -3.33 -7.11 -10.14
CA LEU A 49 -4.25 -5.97 -10.24
C LEU A 49 -4.86 -5.58 -8.89
N ASN A 50 -5.25 -6.58 -8.07
CA ASN A 50 -5.78 -6.31 -6.74
C ASN A 50 -4.73 -5.65 -5.82
N ILE A 51 -3.51 -6.19 -5.81
CA ILE A 51 -2.40 -5.63 -5.02
C ILE A 51 -2.07 -4.21 -5.48
N ALA A 52 -2.01 -3.97 -6.80
CA ALA A 52 -1.78 -2.64 -7.34
C ALA A 52 -2.90 -1.66 -6.96
N HIS A 53 -4.15 -2.10 -6.97
CA HIS A 53 -5.28 -1.29 -6.53
C HIS A 53 -5.18 -0.93 -5.04
N GLU A 54 -4.91 -1.91 -4.18
CA GLU A 54 -4.71 -1.69 -2.74
C GLU A 54 -3.56 -0.71 -2.45
N PHE A 55 -2.45 -0.83 -3.18
CA PHE A 55 -1.32 0.08 -3.06
C PHE A 55 -1.70 1.52 -3.43
N LEU A 56 -2.47 1.70 -4.51
CA LEU A 56 -2.91 3.03 -4.95
C LEU A 56 -3.92 3.65 -3.97
N GLU A 57 -4.83 2.85 -3.40
CA GLU A 57 -5.75 3.31 -2.36
C GLU A 57 -4.99 3.72 -1.10
N TYR A 58 -4.03 2.91 -0.64
CA TYR A 58 -3.17 3.26 0.50
C TYR A 58 -2.39 4.55 0.27
N LYS A 59 -1.86 4.75 -0.95
CA LYS A 59 -1.16 5.98 -1.31
C LYS A 59 -2.09 7.19 -1.21
N ARG A 60 -3.32 7.09 -1.72
CA ARG A 60 -4.32 8.16 -1.63
C ARG A 60 -4.69 8.48 -0.19
N GLU A 61 -4.97 7.45 0.62
CA GLU A 61 -5.31 7.61 2.03
C GLU A 61 -4.17 8.31 2.80
N LYS A 62 -2.92 7.96 2.49
CA LYS A 62 -1.74 8.61 3.07
C LYS A 62 -1.64 10.09 2.68
N GLU A 63 -1.92 10.44 1.42
CA GLU A 63 -1.94 11.82 0.94
C GLU A 63 -3.04 12.64 1.64
N ASP A 64 -4.23 12.07 1.80
CA ASP A 64 -5.34 12.68 2.52
C ASP A 64 -5.01 12.89 4.00
N TYR A 65 -4.42 11.87 4.65
CA TYR A 65 -3.99 11.95 6.04
C TYR A 65 -2.94 13.05 6.25
N THR A 66 -1.93 13.12 5.38
CA THR A 66 -0.88 14.14 5.43
C THR A 66 -1.49 15.54 5.30
N SER A 67 -2.40 15.72 4.34
CA SER A 67 -3.11 16.99 4.14
C SER A 67 -3.96 17.39 5.35
N ALA A 68 -4.61 16.42 6.01
CA ALA A 68 -5.39 16.66 7.22
C ALA A 68 -4.51 17.09 8.41
N VAL A 69 -3.33 16.47 8.55
CA VAL A 69 -2.33 16.82 9.56
C VAL A 69 -1.82 18.25 9.33
N ASP A 70 -1.46 18.60 8.10
CA ASP A 70 -0.98 19.95 7.75
C ASP A 70 -2.04 21.01 8.06
N ALA A 71 -3.29 20.76 7.66
CA ALA A 71 -4.41 21.65 8.00
C ALA A 71 -4.63 21.77 9.52
N GLY A 72 -4.38 20.70 10.27
CA GLY A 72 -4.39 20.70 11.73
C GLY A 72 -3.29 21.57 12.33
N LEU A 73 -2.07 21.44 11.82
CA LEU A 73 -0.91 22.22 12.24
C LEU A 73 -1.13 23.72 11.99
N ASP A 74 -1.67 24.08 10.83
CA ASP A 74 -2.03 25.46 10.49
C ASP A 74 -3.09 26.04 11.44
N ARG A 75 -4.09 25.24 11.82
CA ARG A 75 -5.10 25.67 12.81
C ARG A 75 -4.46 25.92 14.18
N ILE A 76 -3.54 25.06 14.61
CA ILE A 76 -2.83 25.21 15.88
C ILE A 76 -1.96 26.47 15.84
N ARG A 77 -1.20 26.66 14.74
CA ARG A 77 -0.35 27.84 14.53
C ARG A 77 -1.15 29.14 14.62
N ARG A 78 -2.29 29.25 13.91
CA ARG A 78 -3.16 30.44 13.96
C ARG A 78 -3.70 30.71 15.37
N LYS A 79 -4.02 29.67 16.14
CA LYS A 79 -4.48 29.83 17.54
C LYS A 79 -3.36 30.36 18.43
N LEU A 80 -2.13 29.87 18.27
CA LEU A 80 -0.94 30.37 18.98
C LEU A 80 -0.69 31.84 18.66
N GLU A 81 -0.66 32.22 17.38
CA GLU A 81 -0.49 33.60 16.93
C GLU A 81 -1.59 34.51 17.50
N SER A 82 -2.85 34.05 17.52
CA SER A 82 -3.96 34.81 18.10
C SER A 82 -3.88 34.95 19.63
N ALA A 83 -3.42 33.94 20.35
CA ALA A 83 -3.29 33.99 21.81
C ALA A 83 -2.11 34.88 22.24
N LEU A 84 -0.99 34.80 21.53
CA LEU A 84 0.21 35.60 21.81
C LEU A 84 0.04 37.05 21.34
N GLY A 85 -0.60 37.28 20.19
CA GLY A 85 -0.88 38.63 19.67
C GLY A 85 -1.93 39.41 20.46
N LYS A 86 -2.66 38.76 21.37
CA LYS A 86 -3.58 39.43 22.33
C LYS A 86 -2.91 39.74 23.68
N ALA A 87 -1.67 39.31 23.89
CA ALA A 87 -0.93 39.48 25.14
C ALA A 87 0.12 40.62 25.08
N GLY A 88 0.12 41.44 24.03
CA GLY A 88 0.87 42.70 23.91
C GLY A 88 -0.07 43.86 23.63
#